data_AF-A0A377NDA0-F1
#
_entry.id   AF-A0A377NDA0-F1
#
_cell.length_a   1.000
_cell.length_b   1.000
_cell.length_c   1.000
_cell.angle_alpha   90.00
_cell.angle_beta   90.00
_cell.angle_gamma   90.00
#
_symmetry.space_group_name_H-M   'P 1'
#
loop_
_entity.id
_entity.type
_entity.pdbx_description
1 polymer ?
#
loop_
_entity_poly.entity_id
_entity_poly.type
_entity_poly.pdbx_seq_one_letter_code
_entity_poly.pdbx_strand_id
1 'polypeptide(L)' 'MKALWVIAAICGVIGFFQGIIAVFGANSAPQQAAGAAMGLAWAVIPYCICRAIQQMKPQQVVIKKDE' A
#
# COMPACT_ATOMS: atom_id res chain seq x y z
N MET A 1 -13.18 -1.06 -8.34
CA MET A 1 -11.89 -1.77 -8.15
C MET A 1 -10.73 -1.05 -8.82
N LYS A 2 -10.76 -0.80 -10.15
CA LYS A 2 -9.66 -0.14 -10.86
C LYS A 2 -9.27 1.24 -10.28
N ALA A 3 -10.24 2.09 -9.95
CA ALA A 3 -9.98 3.42 -9.38
C ALA A 3 -9.30 3.38 -7.98
N LEU A 4 -9.69 2.45 -7.11
CA LEU A 4 -9.07 2.29 -5.78
C LEU A 4 -7.62 1.82 -5.88
N TRP A 5 -7.35 0.90 -6.81
CA TRP A 5 -5.99 0.43 -7.09
C TRP A 5 -5.10 1.52 -7.69
N VAL A 6 -5.66 2.40 -8.54
CA VAL A 6 -4.94 3.57 -9.07
C VAL A 6 -4.57 4.54 -7.95
N ILE A 7 -5.49 4.82 -7.02
CA ILE A 7 -5.22 5.68 -5.85
C ILE A 7 -4.15 5.04 -4.95
N ALA A 8 -4.21 3.72 -4.72
CA ALA A 8 -3.19 3.01 -3.95
C ALA A 8 -1.80 3.05 -4.62
N ALA A 9 -1.74 2.92 -5.95
CA ALA A 9 -0.50 3.05 -6.70
C ALA A 9 0.08 4.47 -6.59
N ILE A 10 -0.76 5.51 -6.68
CA ILE A 10 -0.34 6.91 -6.53
C ILE A 10 0.20 7.17 -5.10
N CYS A 11 -0.47 6.71 -4.05
CA CYS A 11 0.06 6.81 -2.67
C CYS A 11 1.41 6.08 -2.52
N GLY A 12 1.57 4.91 -3.15
CA GLY A 12 2.85 4.21 -3.15
C GLY A 12 3.99 5.01 -3.80
N VAL A 13 3.72 5.66 -4.93
CA VAL A 13 4.70 6.52 -5.62
C VAL A 13 5.11 7.70 -4.77
N ILE A 14 4.14 8.42 -4.19
CA ILE A 14 4.47 9.59 -3.38
C ILE A 14 5.20 9.14 -2.09
N GLY A 15 4.91 7.95 -1.56
CA GLY A 15 5.55 7.39 -0.34
C GLY A 15 6.99 6.96 -0.56
N PHE A 16 7.28 6.49 -1.76
CA PHE A 16 8.63 6.23 -2.21
C PHE A 16 9.46 7.52 -2.25
N PHE A 17 8.95 8.59 -2.86
CA PHE A 17 9.64 9.88 -2.87
C PHE A 17 9.82 10.46 -1.47
N GLN A 18 8.79 10.39 -0.62
CA GLN A 18 8.86 10.91 0.74
C GLN A 18 9.84 10.10 1.62
N GLY A 19 9.87 8.76 1.49
CA GLY A 19 10.82 7.90 2.18
C GLY A 19 12.26 8.19 1.76
N ILE A 20 12.53 8.37 0.47
CA ILE A 20 13.86 8.72 -0.03
C ILE A 20 14.29 10.09 0.52
N ILE A 21 13.44 11.11 0.41
CA ILE A 21 13.78 12.45 0.91
C ILE A 21 14.03 12.43 2.43
N ALA A 22 13.20 11.72 3.18
CA ALA A 22 13.34 11.61 4.63
C ALA A 22 14.61 10.85 5.06
N VAL A 23 15.02 9.81 4.32
CA VAL A 23 16.24 9.06 4.61
C VAL A 23 17.50 9.85 4.22
N PHE A 24 17.50 10.50 3.04
CA PHE A 24 18.66 11.28 2.59
C PHE A 24 18.81 12.62 3.33
N GLY A 25 17.73 13.20 3.86
CA GLY A 25 17.75 14.43 4.65
C GLY A 25 17.97 14.23 6.16
N ALA A 26 18.11 12.99 6.62
CA ALA A 26 18.24 12.69 8.04
C ALA A 26 19.69 12.87 8.53
N ASN A 27 19.85 13.60 9.64
CA ASN A 27 21.14 13.84 10.30
C ASN A 27 21.54 12.77 11.31
N SER A 28 20.70 11.73 11.48
CA SER A 28 20.92 10.69 12.48
C SER A 28 20.35 9.34 12.01
N ALA A 29 20.99 8.24 12.43
CA ALA A 29 20.56 6.88 12.09
C ALA A 29 19.09 6.57 12.51
N PRO A 30 18.59 7.03 13.67
CA PRO A 30 17.18 6.87 14.03
C PRO A 30 16.21 7.61 13.10
N GLN A 31 16.58 8.81 12.62
CA GLN A 31 15.75 9.55 11.66
C GLN A 31 15.68 8.86 10.31
N GLN A 32 16.77 8.23 9.85
CA GLN A 32 16.74 7.41 8.64
C GLN A 32 15.77 6.23 8.79
N ALA A 33 15.84 5.51 9.91
CA ALA A 33 14.93 4.41 10.17
C ALA A 33 13.46 4.86 10.23
N ALA A 34 13.18 5.99 10.88
CA ALA A 34 11.84 6.58 10.95
C ALA A 34 11.33 7.04 9.57
N GLY A 35 12.18 7.68 8.77
CA GLY A 35 11.86 8.11 7.40
C GLY A 35 11.57 6.94 6.47
N ALA A 36 12.35 5.86 6.56
CA ALA A 36 12.12 4.63 5.83
C ALA A 36 10.79 3.96 6.23
N ALA A 37 10.50 3.89 7.55
CA ALA A 37 9.25 3.35 8.06
C ALA A 37 8.01 4.15 7.61
N MET A 38 8.12 5.49 7.59
CA MET A 38 7.05 6.36 7.09
C MET A 38 6.78 6.14 5.59
N GLY A 39 7.81 6.00 4.77
CA GLY A 39 7.66 5.70 3.34
C GLY A 39 6.99 4.34 3.09
N LEU A 40 7.36 3.32 3.87
CA LEU A 40 6.74 1.99 3.82
C LEU A 40 5.26 2.03 4.24
N ALA A 41 4.93 2.75 5.32
CA ALA A 41 3.56 2.84 5.83
C ALA A 41 2.59 3.39 4.76
N TRP A 42 3.06 4.34 3.95
CA TRP A 42 2.24 4.96 2.93
C TRP A 42 1.96 4.08 1.71
N ALA A 43 2.80 3.07 1.46
CA ALA A 43 2.53 2.02 0.47
C ALA A 43 1.63 0.90 1.06
N VAL A 44 1.86 0.52 2.32
CA VAL A 44 1.21 -0.65 2.94
C VAL A 44 -0.25 -0.38 3.35
N ILE A 45 -0.55 0.78 3.93
CA ILE A 45 -1.90 1.14 4.39
C ILE A 45 -2.95 1.09 3.25
N PRO A 46 -2.74 1.77 2.11
CA PRO A 46 -3.71 1.74 1.01
C PRO A 46 -3.82 0.36 0.35
N TYR A 47 -2.73 -0.42 0.31
CA TYR A 47 -2.76 -1.81 -0.17
C TYR A 47 -3.64 -2.70 0.73
N CYS A 48 -3.47 -2.62 2.05
CA CYS A 48 -4.30 -3.36 3.01
C CYS A 48 -5.79 -2.99 2.89
N ILE A 49 -6.10 -1.70 2.73
CA ILE A 49 -7.49 -1.22 2.54
C ILE A 49 -8.07 -1.76 1.23
N CYS A 50 -7.33 -1.69 0.12
CA CYS A 50 -7.79 -2.23 -1.17
C CYS A 50 -8.08 -3.74 -1.09
N ARG A 51 -7.23 -4.49 -0.39
CA ARG A 51 -7.39 -5.94 -0.21
C ARG A 51 -8.59 -6.27 0.68
N ALA A 52 -8.80 -5.52 1.76
CA ALA A 52 -9.97 -5.67 2.63
C ALA A 52 -11.28 -5.41 1.87
N ILE A 53 -11.34 -4.35 1.06
CA ILE A 53 -12.50 -4.03 0.21
C ILE A 53 -12.74 -5.13 -0.83
N GLN A 54 -11.67 -5.72 -1.38
CA GLN A 54 -11.79 -6.82 -2.34
C GLN A 54 -12.41 -8.07 -1.71
N GLN A 55 -12.07 -8.37 -0.45
CA GLN A 55 -12.61 -9.52 0.27
C GLN A 55 -14.05 -9.31 0.78
N MET A 56 -14.48 -8.06 1.01
CA MET A 56 -15.89 -7.74 1.28
C MET A 56 -16.80 -7.93 0.07
N LYS A 57 -16.25 -7.99 -1.15
CA LYS A 57 -17.04 -8.34 -2.34
C LYS A 57 -17.24 -9.86 -2.33
N PRO A 58 -18.47 -10.38 -2.16
CA PRO A 58 -18.71 -11.81 -2.09
C PRO A 58 -18.19 -12.46 -3.37
N GLN A 59 -17.16 -13.29 -3.20
CA GLN A 59 -16.71 -14.19 -4.25
C GLN A 59 -17.87 -15.16 -4.48
N GLN A 60 -18.57 -15.01 -5.60
CA GLN A 60 -19.58 -15.99 -6.05
C GLN A 60 -18.86 -17.33 -6.09
N VAL A 61 -19.18 -18.20 -5.13
CA VAL A 61 -18.64 -19.56 -5.08
C VAL A 61 -19.23 -20.25 -6.29
N VAL A 62 -18.45 -20.33 -7.37
CA VAL A 62 -18.84 -21.08 -8.56
C VAL A 62 -18.83 -22.55 -8.14
N ILE A 63 -20.00 -23.03 -7.70
CA ILE A 63 -20.25 -24.46 -7.50
C ILE A 63 -20.16 -25.05 -8.89
N LYS A 64 -19.00 -25.63 -9.24
CA LYS A 64 -18.91 -26.52 -10.38
C LYS A 64 -19.90 -27.66 -10.10
N LYS A 65 -20.99 -27.70 -10.86
CA LYS A 65 -21.70 -28.95 -11.06
C LYS A 65 -20.82 -29.76 -11.98
N ASP A 66 -20.09 -30.71 -11.39
CA ASP A 66 -19.60 -31.85 -12.13
C ASP A 66 -20.83 -32.58 -12.68
N GLU A 67 -20.99 -32.54 -14.01
CA GLU A 67 -21.86 -33.44 -14.78
C GLU A 67 -21.10 -34.73 -15.09
#